data_AF-E9CM07-F1
#
_entry.id   AF-E9CM07-F1
#
_cell.length_a   1.000
_cell.length_b   1.000
_cell.length_c   1.000
_cell.angle_alpha   90.00
_cell.angle_beta   90.00
_cell.angle_gamma   90.00
#
_symmetry.space_group_name_H-M   'P 1'
#
loop_
_entity.id
_entity.type
_entity.pdbx_description
1 polymer ?
#
loop_
_entity_poly.entity_id
_entity_poly.type
_entity_poly.pdbx_seq_one_letter_code
_entity_poly.pdbx_strand_id
1 'polypeptide(L)'
;MQTLPVTPKRAAYAYPSPVVVWQSMLTYLLEQHYGLALNDTEFSDDAVIHEHIDAGISLADALNFTVEKFDLVRIDRRGFSCQEQSPFITAIDILRARRATGLMTRLGYQAITSVIRGEKQA
;
A
#
# COMPACT_ATOMS: atom_id res chain seq x y z
N MET A 1 -40.71 -12.71 -33.13
CA MET A 1 -39.71 -11.70 -32.69
C MET A 1 -39.63 -11.76 -31.17
N GLN A 2 -38.75 -12.56 -30.59
CA GLN A 2 -38.56 -12.62 -29.14
C GLN A 2 -37.23 -11.93 -28.81
N THR A 3 -37.30 -10.78 -28.14
CA THR A 3 -36.14 -10.05 -27.65
C THR A 3 -35.75 -10.60 -26.29
N LEU A 4 -34.59 -11.24 -26.21
CA LEU A 4 -33.93 -11.60 -24.96
C LEU A 4 -33.55 -10.32 -24.19
N PRO A 5 -33.72 -10.25 -22.87
CA PRO A 5 -33.22 -9.13 -22.09
C PRO A 5 -31.69 -9.24 -22.00
N VAL A 6 -31.01 -8.30 -22.63
CA VAL A 6 -29.59 -8.04 -22.43
C VAL A 6 -29.41 -7.47 -21.03
N THR A 7 -28.97 -8.31 -20.10
CA THR A 7 -28.33 -7.84 -18.87
C THR A 7 -26.85 -7.56 -19.14
N PRO A 8 -26.41 -6.32 -18.89
CA PRO A 8 -25.09 -6.11 -18.34
C PRO A 8 -25.27 -5.20 -17.13
N LYS A 9 -25.70 -5.77 -16.00
CA LYS A 9 -25.36 -5.13 -14.72
C LYS A 9 -23.90 -5.47 -14.48
N ARG A 10 -23.01 -4.76 -15.18
CA ARG A 10 -21.59 -4.68 -14.81
C ARG A 10 -21.60 -4.33 -13.33
N ALA A 11 -21.27 -5.30 -12.48
CA ALA A 11 -20.90 -5.00 -11.12
C ALA A 11 -19.79 -3.96 -11.25
N ALA A 12 -20.07 -2.73 -10.83
CA ALA A 12 -19.01 -1.78 -10.60
C ALA A 12 -18.10 -2.50 -9.61
N TYR A 13 -16.90 -2.88 -10.05
CA TYR A 13 -15.87 -3.32 -9.13
C TYR A 13 -15.75 -2.20 -8.12
N ALA A 14 -16.23 -2.43 -6.90
CA ALA A 14 -16.13 -1.45 -5.83
C ALA A 14 -14.64 -1.22 -5.63
N TYR A 15 -14.16 -0.05 -6.03
CA TYR A 15 -12.78 0.31 -5.79
C TYR A 15 -12.59 0.33 -4.27
N PRO A 16 -11.56 -0.35 -3.74
CA PRO A 16 -11.26 -0.24 -2.32
C PRO A 16 -10.99 1.22 -1.99
N SER A 17 -11.44 1.67 -0.82
CA SER A 17 -11.18 3.04 -0.37
C SER A 17 -9.66 3.25 -0.26
N PRO A 18 -9.17 4.49 -0.42
CA PRO A 18 -7.74 4.80 -0.30
C PRO A 18 -7.10 4.25 0.98
N VAL A 19 -7.83 4.34 2.09
CA VAL A 19 -7.41 3.83 3.41
C VAL A 19 -7.26 2.32 3.41
N VAL A 20 -8.23 1.59 2.85
CA VAL A 20 -8.17 0.12 2.77
C VAL A 20 -7.00 -0.33 1.90
N VAL A 21 -6.71 0.42 0.82
CA VAL A 21 -5.52 0.20 -0.01
C VAL A 21 -4.24 0.38 0.81
N TRP A 22 -4.14 1.47 1.56
CA TRP A 22 -2.99 1.75 2.42
C TRP A 22 -2.82 0.68 3.49
N GLN A 23 -3.86 0.33 4.23
CA GLN A 23 -3.82 -0.70 5.27
C GLN A 23 -3.37 -2.06 4.72
N SER A 24 -3.90 -2.47 3.56
CA SER A 24 -3.51 -3.73 2.92
C SER A 24 -2.02 -3.74 2.56
N MET A 25 -1.52 -2.64 2.02
CA MET A 25 -0.12 -2.52 1.62
C MET A 25 0.82 -2.40 2.83
N LEU A 26 0.46 -1.59 3.83
CA LEU A 26 1.24 -1.42 5.06
C LEU A 26 1.32 -2.71 5.87
N THR A 27 0.21 -3.44 5.98
CA THR A 27 0.20 -4.76 6.64
C THR A 27 1.25 -5.69 6.02
N TYR A 28 1.25 -5.81 4.69
CA TYR A 28 2.23 -6.63 4.00
C TYR A 28 3.67 -6.11 4.19
N LEU A 29 3.90 -4.81 4.01
CA LEU A 29 5.25 -4.25 4.10
C LEU A 29 5.85 -4.38 5.51
N LEU A 30 5.04 -4.10 6.54
CA LEU A 30 5.45 -4.21 7.95
C LEU A 30 5.77 -5.65 8.34
N GLU A 31 4.88 -6.57 8.01
CA GLU A 31 5.07 -7.98 8.33
C GLU A 31 6.29 -8.55 7.61
N GLN A 32 6.40 -8.31 6.31
CA GLN A 32 7.47 -8.89 5.51
C GLN A 32 8.84 -8.28 5.84
N HIS A 33 8.94 -6.96 5.95
CA HIS A 33 10.24 -6.29 6.04
C HIS A 33 10.70 -6.04 7.48
N TYR A 34 9.79 -5.90 8.45
CA TYR A 34 10.13 -5.54 9.83
C TYR A 34 9.58 -6.52 10.87
N GLY A 35 8.73 -7.48 10.47
CA GLY A 35 8.11 -8.43 11.40
C GLY A 35 7.10 -7.79 12.36
N LEU A 36 6.52 -6.65 11.95
CA LEU A 36 5.53 -5.91 12.74
C LEU A 36 4.12 -6.15 12.21
N ALA A 37 3.13 -6.19 13.10
CA ALA A 37 1.74 -6.08 12.70
C ALA A 37 1.37 -4.61 12.50
N LEU A 38 0.35 -4.34 11.67
CA LEU A 38 -0.20 -2.98 11.50
C LEU A 38 -0.60 -2.36 12.86
N ASN A 39 -1.14 -3.19 13.75
CA ASN A 39 -1.57 -2.82 15.11
C ASN A 39 -0.43 -2.34 16.02
N ASP A 40 0.81 -2.69 15.70
CA ASP A 40 1.99 -2.26 16.46
C ASP A 40 2.48 -0.86 16.01
N THR A 41 1.78 -0.23 15.05
CA THR A 41 2.18 1.03 14.43
C THR A 41 1.08 2.08 14.50
N GLU A 42 1.48 3.35 14.26
CA GLU A 42 0.55 4.48 14.17
C GLU A 42 -0.47 4.36 13.04
N PHE A 43 -0.22 3.48 12.06
CA PHE A 43 -1.13 3.21 10.95
C PHE A 43 -2.30 2.28 11.29
N SER A 44 -2.40 1.82 12.53
CA SER A 44 -3.59 1.12 13.04
C SER A 44 -4.80 2.04 13.17
N ASP A 45 -4.57 3.35 13.28
CA ASP A 45 -5.60 4.37 13.28
C ASP A 45 -5.86 4.88 11.85
N ASP A 46 -7.07 4.65 11.34
CA ASP A 46 -7.54 5.15 10.05
C ASP A 46 -7.38 6.67 9.92
N ALA A 47 -7.51 7.43 11.02
CA ALA A 47 -7.37 8.88 11.01
C ALA A 47 -5.95 9.31 10.64
N VAL A 48 -4.94 8.61 11.15
CA VAL A 48 -3.53 8.86 10.82
C VAL A 48 -3.30 8.61 9.33
N ILE A 49 -3.85 7.52 8.78
CA ILE A 49 -3.75 7.25 7.33
C ILE A 49 -4.43 8.35 6.51
N HIS A 50 -5.62 8.79 6.90
CA HIS A 50 -6.32 9.88 6.21
C HIS A 50 -5.50 11.17 6.20
N GLU A 51 -4.90 11.54 7.32
CA GLU A 51 -4.08 12.75 7.41
C GLU A 51 -2.89 12.71 6.44
N HIS A 52 -2.21 11.57 6.32
CA HIS A 52 -1.11 11.40 5.36
C HIS A 52 -1.58 11.51 3.91
N ILE A 53 -2.73 10.92 3.58
CA ILE A 53 -3.33 11.00 2.24
C ILE A 53 -3.73 12.46 1.94
N ASP A 54 -4.37 13.16 2.89
CA ASP A 54 -4.81 14.54 2.72
C ASP A 54 -3.64 15.53 2.60
N ALA A 55 -2.55 15.26 3.32
CA ALA A 55 -1.27 15.96 3.22
C ALA A 55 -0.53 15.64 1.90
N GLY A 56 -0.95 14.62 1.18
CA GLY A 56 -0.36 14.17 -0.07
C GLY A 56 0.99 13.47 0.08
N ILE A 57 1.22 12.85 1.24
CA ILE A 57 2.41 12.06 1.53
C ILE A 57 2.26 10.69 0.88
N SER A 58 3.33 10.18 0.27
CA SER A 58 3.30 8.84 -0.31
C SER A 58 3.36 7.77 0.77
N LEU A 59 2.78 6.60 0.50
CA LEU A 59 2.81 5.47 1.44
C LEU A 59 4.25 5.07 1.82
N ALA A 60 5.16 5.14 0.85
CA ALA A 60 6.57 4.82 1.08
C ALA A 60 7.24 5.85 2.00
N ASP A 61 6.96 7.14 1.81
CA ASP A 61 7.53 8.21 2.63
C ASP A 61 6.98 8.16 4.05
N ALA A 62 5.67 7.94 4.21
CA ALA A 62 5.04 7.78 5.52
C ALA A 62 5.68 6.62 6.30
N LEU A 63 5.83 5.46 5.67
CA LEU A 63 6.46 4.31 6.31
C LEU A 63 7.96 4.54 6.56
N ASN A 64 8.69 5.16 5.62
CA ASN A 64 10.11 5.47 5.79
C ASN A 64 10.35 6.48 6.93
N PHE A 65 9.42 7.41 7.15
CA PHE A 65 9.45 8.31 8.30
C PHE A 65 9.31 7.55 9.62
N THR A 66 8.37 6.59 9.70
CA THR A 66 8.25 5.70 10.87
C THR A 66 9.52 4.85 11.06
N VAL A 67 10.09 4.34 9.97
CA VAL A 67 11.35 3.56 10.00
C VAL A 67 12.51 4.38 10.56
N GLU A 68 12.65 5.64 10.15
CA GLU A 68 13.66 6.56 10.67
C GLU A 68 13.38 6.94 12.13
N LYS A 69 12.13 7.27 12.47
CA LYS A 69 11.70 7.68 13.82
C LYS A 69 11.96 6.62 14.89
N PHE A 70 11.84 5.34 14.54
CA PHE A 70 11.99 4.22 15.47
C PHE A 70 13.21 3.34 15.20
N ASP A 71 14.14 3.79 14.33
CA ASP A 71 15.35 3.05 13.94
C ASP A 71 15.05 1.58 13.52
N LEU A 72 13.99 1.37 12.73
CA LEU A 72 13.56 0.02 12.36
C LEU A 72 14.58 -0.65 11.44
N VAL A 73 14.87 -1.93 11.71
CA VAL A 73 15.83 -2.73 10.94
C VAL A 73 15.09 -3.77 10.09
N ARG A 74 15.49 -3.91 8.82
CA ARG A 74 14.91 -4.92 7.92
C ARG A 74 15.32 -6.34 8.30
N ILE A 75 14.36 -7.27 8.30
CA ILE A 75 14.56 -8.69 8.63
C ILE A 75 14.51 -9.63 7.42
N ASP A 76 13.97 -9.17 6.30
CA ASP A 76 13.71 -9.99 5.10
C ASP A 76 14.97 -10.33 4.30
N ARG A 77 16.01 -9.52 4.45
CA ARG A 77 17.22 -9.62 3.63
C ARG A 77 18.30 -10.42 4.36
N ARG A 78 18.05 -11.72 4.51
CA ARG A 78 19.07 -12.67 4.97
C ARG A 78 19.99 -13.06 3.82
N GLY A 79 21.10 -12.32 3.65
CA GLY A 79 22.14 -12.63 2.68
C GLY A 79 23.49 -12.02 3.09
N PHE A 80 24.59 -12.65 2.66
CA PHE A 80 25.97 -12.20 2.88
C PHE A 80 26.31 -10.96 2.04
N SER A 81 25.59 -9.85 2.23
CA SER A 81 26.06 -8.57 1.72
C SER A 81 27.04 -7.98 2.73
N CYS A 82 28.31 -7.85 2.37
CA CYS A 82 29.32 -7.14 3.16
C CYS A 82 29.04 -5.63 3.31
N GLN A 83 27.87 -5.16 2.87
CA GLN A 83 27.47 -3.78 2.81
C GLN A 83 26.26 -3.56 3.73
N GLU A 84 26.28 -2.45 4.47
CA GLU A 84 25.16 -2.02 5.31
C GLU A 84 23.91 -1.87 4.45
N GLN A 85 22.85 -2.59 4.81
CA GLN A 85 21.61 -2.58 4.04
C GLN A 85 20.73 -1.42 4.51
N SER A 86 20.26 -0.61 3.57
CA SER A 86 19.32 0.46 3.88
C SER A 86 18.04 -0.10 4.52
N PRO A 87 17.59 0.48 5.65
CA PRO A 87 16.37 0.05 6.32
C PRO A 87 15.10 0.46 5.57
N PHE A 88 15.20 1.38 4.59
CA PHE A 88 14.05 1.97 3.93
C PHE A 88 13.37 1.05 2.90
N ILE A 89 12.07 1.27 2.74
CA ILE A 89 11.24 0.66 1.71
C ILE A 89 11.50 1.35 0.38
N THR A 90 11.65 0.54 -0.67
CA THR A 90 11.94 0.99 -2.02
C THR A 90 10.74 0.83 -2.95
N ALA A 91 10.78 1.45 -4.13
CA ALA A 91 9.75 1.26 -5.15
C ALA A 91 9.54 -0.23 -5.55
N ILE A 92 10.59 -1.05 -5.46
CA ILE A 92 10.49 -2.50 -5.73
C ILE A 92 9.65 -3.19 -4.65
N ASP A 93 9.84 -2.82 -3.39
CA ASP A 93 9.08 -3.35 -2.26
C ASP A 93 7.59 -2.96 -2.41
N ILE A 94 7.30 -1.72 -2.81
CA ILE A 94 5.93 -1.25 -3.14
C ILE A 94 5.29 -2.07 -4.25
N LEU A 95 6.02 -2.35 -5.34
CA LEU A 95 5.51 -3.19 -6.44
C LEU A 95 5.23 -4.62 -5.98
N ARG A 96 6.08 -5.19 -5.12
CA ARG A 96 5.89 -6.52 -4.54
C ARG A 96 4.67 -6.57 -3.62
N ALA A 97 4.51 -5.58 -2.74
CA ALA A 97 3.34 -5.47 -1.87
C ALA A 97 2.05 -5.35 -2.66
N ARG A 98 2.05 -4.53 -3.71
CA ARG A 98 0.90 -4.36 -4.60
C ARG A 98 0.52 -5.66 -5.32
N ARG A 99 1.51 -6.47 -5.71
CA ARG A 99 1.28 -7.81 -6.28
C ARG A 99 0.69 -8.77 -5.25
N ALA A 100 1.27 -8.82 -4.06
CA ALA A 100 0.84 -9.74 -3.00
C ALA A 100 -0.58 -9.43 -2.49
N THR A 101 -0.96 -8.16 -2.47
CA THR A 101 -2.29 -7.69 -2.04
C THR A 101 -3.36 -7.73 -3.15
N GLY A 102 -3.02 -8.24 -4.35
CA GLY A 102 -3.98 -8.34 -5.45
C GLY A 102 -4.35 -7.00 -6.11
N LEU A 103 -3.61 -5.92 -5.82
CA LEU A 103 -3.85 -4.56 -6.32
C LEU A 103 -3.20 -4.30 -7.71
N MET A 104 -2.89 -5.37 -8.46
CA MET A 104 -2.43 -5.31 -9.85
C MET A 104 -3.61 -5.36 -10.85
N THR A 105 -4.69 -4.63 -10.60
CA THR A 105 -5.83 -4.59 -11.51
C THR A 105 -5.56 -3.70 -12.74
N ARG A 106 -5.93 -4.20 -13.93
CA ARG A 106 -5.75 -3.48 -15.21
C ARG A 106 -6.73 -2.31 -15.37
N LEU A 107 -7.93 -2.47 -14.80
CA LEU A 107 -8.91 -1.40 -14.62
C LEU A 107 -8.66 -0.82 -13.23
N GLY A 108 -8.17 0.41 -13.16
CA GLY A 108 -7.87 1.05 -11.87
C GLY A 108 -6.42 1.26 -11.54
N TYR A 109 -5.52 0.90 -12.46
CA TYR A 109 -4.09 1.08 -12.27
C TYR A 109 -3.72 2.52 -11.85
N GLN A 110 -4.32 3.52 -12.51
CA GLN A 110 -4.07 4.93 -12.20
C GLN A 110 -4.62 5.33 -10.84
N ALA A 111 -5.83 4.89 -10.47
CA ALA A 111 -6.42 5.19 -9.16
C ALA A 111 -5.61 4.59 -7.99
N ILE A 112 -5.15 3.35 -8.13
CA ILE A 112 -4.30 2.72 -7.11
C ILE A 112 -2.95 3.42 -7.04
N THR A 113 -2.39 3.81 -8.19
CA THR A 113 -1.10 4.51 -8.23
C THR A 113 -1.19 5.91 -7.62
N SER A 114 -2.29 6.63 -7.87
CA SER A 114 -2.53 7.95 -7.28
C SER A 114 -2.68 7.85 -5.76
N VAL A 115 -3.44 6.85 -5.27
CA VAL A 115 -3.59 6.57 -3.84
C VAL A 115 -2.25 6.26 -3.18
N ILE A 116 -1.41 5.40 -3.78
CA ILE A 116 -0.09 5.05 -3.21
C ILE A 116 0.83 6.27 -3.14
N ARG A 117 0.74 7.16 -4.13
CA ARG A 117 1.57 8.35 -4.23
C ARG A 117 1.08 9.51 -3.35
N GLY A 118 -0.10 9.39 -2.73
CA GLY A 118 -0.72 10.50 -2.01
C GLY A 118 -1.29 11.58 -2.95
N GLU A 119 -1.57 11.26 -4.21
CA GLU A 119 -2.21 12.21 -5.11
C GLU A 119 -3.71 12.36 -4.79
N LYS A 120 -4.17 13.61 -4.69
CA LYS A 120 -5.59 13.93 -4.53
C LYS A 120 -6.40 13.35 -5.69
N GLN A 121 -7.47 12.62 -5.38
CA GLN A 121 -8.50 12.30 -6.37
C GLN A 121 -9.25 13.59 -6.68
N ALA A 122 -9.09 14.10 -7.90
CA ALA A 122 -9.81 15.28 -8.39
C ALA A 122 -11.29 14.98 -8.67
#